data_AF-A0A4Q5UEC7-F1
#
_entry.id   AF-A0A4Q5UEC7-F1
#
_cell.length_a   1.000
_cell.length_b   1.000
_cell.length_c   1.000
_cell.angle_alpha   90.00
_cell.angle_beta   90.00
_cell.angle_gamma   90.00
#
_symmetry.space_group_name_H-M   'P 1'
#
loop_
_entity.id
_entity.type
_entity.pdbx_description
1 polymer ?
#
loop_
_entity_poly.entity_id
_entity_poly.type
_entity_poly.pdbx_seq_one_letter_code
_entity_poly.pdbx_strand_id
1 'polypeptide(L)'
;MKKYSRIFSYLGKKKGKLGLYFIYTVLSTIFGVISIGMLIPFLSVIFKVEGAPGADTIKSNALGSYLTDNLNALMASNGPAAGLTVICILIVLATLLKNF
;
A
#
# COMPACT_ATOMS: atom_id res chain seq x y z
N MET A 1 1.82 11.36 -35.43
CA MET A 1 1.37 11.08 -34.04
C MET A 1 0.16 11.90 -33.56
N LYS A 2 -0.71 12.45 -34.44
CA LYS A 2 -1.91 13.22 -34.04
C LYS A 2 -3.20 12.38 -33.93
N LYS A 3 -3.15 11.07 -34.24
CA LYS A 3 -4.33 10.20 -34.29
C LYS A 3 -4.86 9.83 -32.89
N TYR A 4 -3.97 9.68 -31.90
CA TYR A 4 -4.35 9.37 -30.51
C TYR A 4 -5.18 10.47 -29.83
N SER A 5 -4.97 11.73 -30.20
CA SER A 5 -5.77 12.86 -29.71
C SER A 5 -7.26 12.74 -30.10
N ARG A 6 -7.57 12.04 -31.20
CA ARG A 6 -8.97 11.81 -31.63
C ARG A 6 -9.72 10.85 -30.72
N ILE A 7 -9.02 9.88 -30.11
CA ILE A 7 -9.60 8.97 -29.10
C ILE A 7 -10.00 9.76 -27.85
N PHE A 8 -9.15 10.67 -27.36
CA PHE A 8 -9.48 11.55 -26.23
C PHE A 8 -10.64 12.51 -26.53
N SER A 9 -10.83 12.91 -27.80
CA SER A 9 -11.95 13.75 -28.24
C SER A 9 -13.29 13.00 -28.20
N TYR A 10 -13.33 11.73 -28.62
CA TYR A 10 -14.53 10.88 -28.57
C TYR A 10 -14.92 10.44 -27.15
N LEU A 11 -13.93 10.20 -26.28
CA LEU A 11 -14.13 9.95 -24.85
C LEU A 11 -14.59 11.21 -24.08
N GLY A 12 -14.62 12.36 -24.76
CA GLY A 12 -14.93 13.67 -24.21
C GLY A 12 -16.32 13.83 -23.58
N LYS A 13 -17.29 13.00 -23.95
CA LYS A 13 -18.64 13.03 -23.35
C LYS A 13 -18.73 12.34 -21.97
N LYS A 14 -17.69 11.61 -21.53
CA LYS A 14 -17.62 10.95 -20.20
C LYS A 14 -16.24 11.11 -19.52
N LYS A 15 -15.60 12.29 -19.65
CA LYS A 15 -14.25 12.56 -19.09
C LYS A 15 -14.12 12.31 -17.59
N GLY A 16 -15.18 12.59 -16.81
CA GLY A 16 -15.16 12.38 -15.36
C GLY A 16 -14.95 10.91 -14.98
N LYS A 17 -15.67 9.98 -15.63
CA LYS A 17 -15.57 8.54 -15.33
C LYS A 17 -14.24 7.94 -15.78
N LEU A 18 -13.68 8.42 -16.88
CA LEU A 18 -12.38 7.95 -17.38
C LEU A 18 -11.22 8.44 -16.50
N GLY A 19 -11.27 9.69 -16.05
CA GLY A 19 -10.30 10.24 -15.11
C GLY A 19 -10.33 9.52 -13.76
N LEU A 20 -11.53 9.28 -13.22
CA LEU A 20 -11.71 8.47 -12.02
C LEU A 20 -11.15 7.06 -12.21
N TYR A 21 -11.49 6.38 -13.31
CA TYR A 21 -10.97 5.03 -13.60
C TYR A 21 -9.44 4.98 -13.62
N PHE A 22 -8.80 5.99 -14.22
CA PHE A 22 -7.34 6.09 -14.23
C PHE A 22 -6.77 6.33 -12.82
N ILE A 23 -7.37 7.25 -12.05
CA ILE A 23 -6.98 7.51 -10.66
C ILE A 23 -7.10 6.25 -9.81
N TYR A 24 -8.23 5.54 -9.90
CA TYR A 24 -8.48 4.31 -9.13
C TYR A 24 -7.54 3.20 -9.56
N THR A 25 -7.22 3.09 -10.85
CA THR A 25 -6.25 2.09 -11.34
C THR A 25 -4.85 2.34 -10.78
N VAL A 26 -4.37 3.58 -10.79
CA VAL A 26 -3.05 3.93 -10.23
C VAL A 26 -3.03 3.77 -8.71
N LEU A 27 -4.11 4.16 -8.04
CA LEU A 27 -4.22 4.01 -6.58
C LEU A 27 -4.30 2.53 -6.18
N SER A 28 -5.03 1.71 -6.95
CA SER A 28 -5.14 0.26 -6.82
C SER A 28 -3.80 -0.45 -6.99
N THR A 29 -2.98 -0.03 -7.97
CA THR A 29 -1.62 -0.58 -8.12
C THR A 29 -0.71 -0.18 -6.96
N ILE A 30 -0.77 1.07 -6.48
CA ILE A 30 0.00 1.53 -5.31
C ILE A 30 -0.40 0.73 -4.05
N PHE A 31 -1.69 0.59 -3.75
CA PHE A 31 -2.16 -0.20 -2.61
C PHE A 31 -1.77 -1.68 -2.73
N GLY A 32 -1.78 -2.23 -3.94
CA GLY A 32 -1.28 -3.59 -4.19
C GLY A 32 0.20 -3.75 -3.82
N VAL A 33 1.05 -2.81 -4.24
CA VAL A 33 2.49 -2.82 -3.91
C VAL A 33 2.72 -2.66 -2.41
N ILE A 34 2.01 -1.74 -1.75
CA ILE A 34 2.10 -1.54 -0.30
C ILE A 34 1.67 -2.82 0.44
N SER A 35 0.58 -3.47 0.01
CA SER A 35 0.10 -4.71 0.62
C SER A 35 1.14 -5.84 0.56
N ILE A 36 1.86 -5.95 -0.56
CA ILE A 36 2.96 -6.92 -0.70
C ILE A 36 4.14 -6.54 0.18
N GLY A 37 4.50 -5.26 0.22
CA GLY A 37 5.60 -4.75 1.07
C GLY A 37 5.35 -4.98 2.57
N MET A 38 4.10 -4.89 3.03
CA MET A 38 3.72 -5.13 4.43
C MET A 38 3.78 -6.60 4.86
N LEU A 39 3.94 -7.56 3.94
CA LEU A 39 4.19 -8.95 4.31
C LEU A 39 5.56 -9.13 5.00
N ILE A 40 6.54 -8.29 4.67
CA ILE A 40 7.89 -8.35 5.28
C ILE A 40 7.85 -8.06 6.79
N PRO A 41 7.30 -6.91 7.26
CA PRO A 41 7.17 -6.66 8.68
C PRO A 41 6.17 -7.63 9.35
N PHE A 42 5.14 -8.10 8.65
CA PHE A 42 4.24 -9.14 9.17
C PHE A 42 4.99 -10.42 9.55
N LEU A 43 5.84 -10.94 8.65
CA LEU A 43 6.64 -12.13 8.91
C LEU A 43 7.69 -11.87 10.01
N SER A 44 8.31 -10.68 10.02
CA SER A 44 9.28 -10.29 11.06
C SER A 44 8.66 -10.31 12.47
N VAL A 45 7.42 -9.81 12.61
CA VAL A 45 6.67 -9.82 13.89
C VAL A 45 6.24 -11.23 14.29
N ILE A 46 5.75 -12.05 13.35
CA ILE A 46 5.39 -13.47 13.64
C ILE A 46 6.62 -14.25 14.10
N PHE A 47 7.74 -14.14 13.38
CA PHE A 47 8.93 -14.94 13.68
C PHE A 47 9.81 -14.33 14.78
N LYS A 48 9.47 -13.14 15.29
CA LYS A 48 10.28 -12.36 16.25
C LYS A 48 11.74 -12.20 15.80
N VAL A 49 11.96 -12.19 14.49
CA VAL A 49 13.28 -11.95 13.89
C VAL A 49 13.44 -10.45 13.78
N GLU A 50 14.16 -9.85 14.72
CA GLU A 50 14.66 -8.49 14.57
C GLU A 50 15.62 -8.46 13.36
N GLY A 51 15.28 -7.64 12.36
CA GLY A 51 16.12 -7.49 11.16
C GLY A 51 15.83 -8.51 10.06
N ALA A 52 14.56 -8.76 9.74
CA ALA A 52 14.21 -9.53 8.53
C ALA A 52 14.85 -8.90 7.28
N PRO A 53 15.48 -9.69 6.39
CA PRO A 53 16.13 -9.16 5.18
C PRO A 53 15.10 -8.39 4.33
N GLY A 54 15.33 -7.09 4.16
CA GLY A 54 14.41 -6.15 3.48
C GLY A 54 13.73 -5.12 4.40
N ALA A 55 13.80 -5.28 5.73
CA ALA A 55 13.31 -4.28 6.68
C ALA A 55 14.04 -2.94 6.55
N ASP A 56 15.36 -2.97 6.30
CA ASP A 56 16.17 -1.77 6.07
C ASP A 56 15.80 -1.05 4.78
N THR A 57 15.39 -1.79 3.74
CA THR A 57 14.93 -1.21 2.46
C THR A 57 13.58 -0.50 2.64
N ILE A 58 12.70 -1.02 3.50
CA ILE A 58 11.46 -0.33 3.87
C ILE A 58 11.78 0.90 4.73
N LYS A 59 12.66 0.78 5.73
CA LYS A 59 13.11 1.93 6.55
C LYS A 59 13.80 3.03 5.75
N SER A 60 14.50 2.70 4.67
CA SER A 60 15.17 3.69 3.82
C SER A 60 14.19 4.57 3.02
N ASN A 61 12.94 4.15 2.86
CA ASN A 61 11.90 4.96 2.22
C ASN A 61 11.18 5.81 3.26
N ALA A 62 10.93 7.10 2.95
CA ALA A 62 10.24 8.02 3.85
C ALA A 62 8.84 7.51 4.28
N LEU A 63 8.12 6.75 3.43
CA LEU A 63 6.88 6.12 3.87
C LEU A 63 7.11 4.90 4.76
N GLY A 64 8.13 4.10 4.45
CA GLY A 64 8.39 2.87 5.17
C GLY A 64 8.99 3.09 6.56
N SER A 65 9.82 4.13 6.77
CA SER A 65 10.29 4.54 8.09
C SER A 65 9.14 4.99 8.99
N TYR A 66 8.26 5.87 8.48
CA TYR A 66 7.10 6.33 9.25
C TYR A 66 6.18 5.17 9.64
N LEU A 67 5.95 4.21 8.73
CA LEU A 67 5.16 3.02 9.03
C LEU A 67 5.85 2.12 10.07
N THR A 68 7.15 1.86 9.93
CA THR A 68 7.88 1.02 10.89
C THR A 68 8.02 1.67 12.26
N ASP A 69 8.22 2.98 12.34
CA ASP A 69 8.30 3.70 13.63
C ASP A 69 6.94 3.72 14.35
N ASN A 70 5.84 3.92 13.62
CA ASN A 70 4.49 3.79 14.19
C ASN A 70 4.23 2.34 14.65
N LEU A 71 4.57 1.34 13.85
CA LEU A 71 4.41 -0.06 14.24
C LEU A 71 5.26 -0.41 15.45
N ASN A 72 6.50 0.07 15.53
CA ASN A 72 7.37 -0.10 16.70
C ASN A 72 6.78 0.55 17.95
N ALA A 73 6.24 1.77 17.84
CA ALA A 73 5.58 2.44 18.96
C ALA A 73 4.34 1.65 19.44
N LEU A 74 3.55 1.10 18.51
CA LEU A 74 2.40 0.25 18.85
C LEU A 74 2.82 -1.08 19.50
N MET A 75 3.88 -1.71 18.99
CA MET A 75 4.43 -2.95 19.55
C MET A 75 5.03 -2.74 20.95
N ALA A 76 5.68 -1.59 21.19
CA ALA A 76 6.21 -1.24 22.50
C ALA A 76 5.10 -1.05 23.55
N SER A 77 3.94 -0.53 23.15
CA SER A 77 2.83 -0.26 24.07
C SER A 77 1.85 -1.42 24.24
N ASN A 78 1.62 -2.25 23.21
CA ASN A 78 0.55 -3.27 23.20
C ASN A 78 1.05 -4.69 22.85
N GLY A 79 2.37 -4.86 22.70
CA GLY A 79 3.00 -6.12 22.36
C GLY A 79 2.92 -6.47 20.86
N PRO A 80 3.65 -7.51 20.42
CA PRO A 80 3.76 -7.89 19.02
C PRO A 80 2.44 -8.35 18.41
N ALA A 81 1.52 -8.92 19.21
CA ALA A 81 0.22 -9.37 18.73
C ALA A 81 -0.66 -8.20 18.24
N ALA A 82 -0.61 -7.04 18.92
CA ALA A 82 -1.34 -5.86 18.51
C ALA A 82 -0.80 -5.29 17.18
N GLY A 83 0.53 -5.24 17.01
CA GLY A 83 1.15 -4.84 15.75
C GLY A 83 0.70 -5.72 14.57
N LEU A 84 0.62 -7.04 14.80
CA LEU A 84 0.16 -7.99 13.78
C LEU A 84 -1.30 -7.76 13.38
N THR A 85 -2.19 -7.53 14.33
CA THR A 85 -3.61 -7.26 14.05
C THR A 85 -3.81 -5.99 13.22
N VAL A 86 -3.02 -4.95 13.51
CA VAL A 86 -3.06 -3.69 12.74
C VAL A 86 -2.62 -3.92 11.30
N ILE A 87 -1.53 -4.67 11.08
CA ILE A 87 -1.05 -4.99 9.73
C ILE A 87 -2.10 -5.79 8.94
N CYS A 88 -2.74 -6.79 9.57
CA CYS A 88 -3.81 -7.57 8.94
C CYS A 88 -4.99 -6.68 8.53
N ILE A 89 -5.46 -5.80 9.41
CA ILE A 89 -6.55 -4.87 9.11
C ILE A 89 -6.17 -3.94 7.96
N LEU A 90 -4.94 -3.41 7.97
CA LEU A 90 -4.44 -2.52 6.92
C LEU A 90 -4.39 -3.21 5.55
N ILE A 91 -3.91 -4.46 5.50
CA ILE A 91 -3.90 -5.27 4.28
C ILE A 91 -5.32 -5.53 3.77
N VAL A 92 -6.26 -5.89 4.65
CA VAL A 92 -7.66 -6.13 4.27
C VAL A 92 -8.30 -4.85 3.73
N LEU A 93 -8.12 -3.72 4.41
CA LEU A 93 -8.63 -2.42 3.96
C LEU A 93 -8.02 -2.01 2.62
N ALA A 94 -6.70 -2.15 2.45
CA ALA A 94 -6.02 -1.87 1.20
C ALA A 94 -6.52 -2.78 0.06
N THR A 95 -6.81 -4.04 0.35
CA THR A 95 -7.33 -5.00 -0.63
C THR A 95 -8.78 -4.70 -1.02
N LEU A 96 -9.62 -4.31 -0.05
CA LEU A 96 -11.00 -3.89 -0.32
C LEU A 96 -11.02 -2.60 -1.15
N LEU A 97 -10.19 -1.62 -0.81
CA LEU A 97 -10.11 -0.34 -1.51
C LEU A 97 -9.49 -0.47 -2.91
N LYS A 98 -8.65 -1.49 -3.13
CA LYS A 98 -8.12 -1.85 -4.46
C LYS A 98 -9.20 -2.37 -5.41
N ASN A 99 -10.21 -3.04 -4.86
CA ASN A 99 -11.26 -3.76 -5.60
C ASN A 99 -12.55 -2.95 -5.76
N PHE A 100 -12.56 -1.70 -5.29
CA PHE A 100 -13.68 -0.76 -5.35
C PHE A 100 -13.32 0.45 -6.23
#